data_AF-A0A6P8UIT3-F1
#
_entry.id   AF-A0A6P8UIT3-F1
#
_cell.length_a   1.000
_cell.length_b   1.000
_cell.length_c   1.000
_cell.angle_alpha   90.00
_cell.angle_beta   90.00
_cell.angle_gamma   90.00
#
_symmetry.space_group_name_H-M   'P 1'
#
loop_
_entity.id
_entity.type
_entity.pdbx_description
1 polymer ?
#
loop_
_entity_poly.entity_id
_entity_poly.type
_entity_poly.pdbx_seq_one_letter_code
_entity_poly.pdbx_strand_id
1 'polypeptide(L)'
;MRKKWKQYQRQYREKKRVLAEVLNLTPPSLNSIEDDQLIGPPEPIVVVADHDYVQPSLERPQASSTPVRAVQKSTSKHRAVLKEREKLRFELIKIKKELKSERMKAKKLQRKVDKLKVNKGKEVSVRNTKRDKKKIAEEKKERVVGFLCRDENSRMLSGKKDTVTKNKMKHQRRVLLHSLKDLHSNYNTTALKHHAVSYRQFLRYCPFYVTQAKESDRNTCSCFDHDNFKMIVDRLCQTNSISELLDTIVCDSTNQKCMYRLCKCCYNEVEFEGPLHDSIITWEQWERIVVTLEEKKSAKD
;
A
#
# COMPACT_ATOMS: atom_id res chain seq x y z
N MET A 1 -12.91 -20.79 -2.87
CA MET A 1 -13.88 -19.72 -2.52
C MET A 1 -15.14 -20.25 -1.81
N ARG A 2 -15.89 -21.21 -2.39
CA ARG A 2 -17.16 -21.74 -1.83
C ARG A 2 -17.04 -22.39 -0.42
N LYS A 3 -15.94 -23.10 -0.13
CA LYS A 3 -15.68 -23.69 1.20
C LYS A 3 -15.49 -22.63 2.30
N LYS A 4 -14.78 -21.54 2.01
CA LYS A 4 -14.58 -20.41 2.94
C LYS A 4 -15.89 -19.70 3.26
N TRP A 5 -16.78 -19.54 2.28
CA TRP A 5 -18.11 -18.95 2.49
C TRP A 5 -19.00 -19.80 3.39
N LYS A 6 -19.00 -21.14 3.22
CA LYS A 6 -19.75 -22.05 4.10
C LYS A 6 -19.24 -21.99 5.54
N GLN A 7 -17.92 -21.95 5.74
CA GLN A 7 -17.31 -21.84 7.06
C GLN A 7 -17.66 -20.51 7.74
N TYR A 8 -17.63 -19.41 6.99
CA TYR A 8 -18.02 -18.09 7.49
C TYR A 8 -19.51 -18.03 7.88
N GLN A 9 -20.40 -18.59 7.04
CA GLN A 9 -21.83 -18.68 7.36
C GLN A 9 -22.10 -19.50 8.62
N ARG A 10 -21.37 -20.61 8.82
CA ARG A 10 -21.49 -21.44 10.03
C ARG A 10 -21.11 -20.64 11.28
N GLN A 11 -19.96 -19.99 11.26
CA GLN A 11 -19.48 -19.13 12.36
C GLN A 11 -20.43 -17.97 12.65
N TYR A 12 -21.02 -17.38 11.61
CA TYR A 12 -22.00 -16.30 11.77
C TYR A 12 -23.28 -16.78 12.48
N ARG A 13 -23.83 -17.93 12.08
CA ARG A 13 -25.02 -18.52 12.71
C ARG A 13 -24.76 -18.89 14.18
N GLU A 14 -23.59 -19.44 14.45
CA GLU A 14 -23.18 -19.82 15.81
C GLU A 14 -23.03 -18.60 16.72
N LYS A 15 -22.37 -17.53 16.25
CA LYS A 15 -22.32 -16.25 16.98
C LYS A 15 -23.71 -15.68 17.26
N LYS A 16 -24.63 -15.79 16.29
CA LYS A 16 -26.01 -15.32 16.48
C LYS A 16 -26.78 -16.15 17.52
N ARG A 17 -26.55 -17.47 17.56
CA ARG A 17 -27.16 -18.37 18.55
C ARG A 17 -26.65 -18.04 19.96
N VAL A 18 -25.33 -17.93 20.12
CA VAL A 18 -24.71 -17.59 21.42
C VAL A 18 -25.17 -16.21 21.88
N LEU A 19 -25.27 -15.22 20.98
CA LEU A 19 -25.80 -13.90 21.31
C LEU A 19 -27.27 -13.98 21.78
N ALA A 20 -28.10 -14.79 21.11
CA ALA A 20 -29.50 -14.96 21.51
C ALA A 20 -29.62 -15.66 22.87
N GLU A 21 -28.75 -16.63 23.15
CA GLU A 21 -28.68 -17.35 24.42
C GLU A 21 -28.23 -16.44 25.57
N VAL A 22 -27.21 -15.60 25.34
CA VAL A 22 -26.74 -14.59 26.31
C VAL A 22 -27.79 -13.50 26.57
N LEU A 23 -28.62 -13.16 25.56
CA LEU A 23 -29.68 -12.16 25.69
C LEU A 23 -30.99 -12.74 26.26
N ASN A 24 -31.14 -14.07 26.29
CA ASN A 24 -32.26 -14.76 26.94
C ASN A 24 -31.98 -14.86 28.45
N LEU A 25 -32.23 -13.77 29.17
CA LEU A 25 -32.15 -13.71 30.64
C LEU A 25 -33.45 -14.16 31.33
N THR A 26 -34.26 -15.00 30.69
CA THR A 26 -35.50 -15.52 31.29
C THR A 26 -35.14 -16.51 32.40
N PRO A 27 -35.47 -16.24 33.68
CA PRO A 27 -35.19 -17.18 34.75
C PRO A 27 -35.99 -18.48 34.58
N PRO A 28 -35.49 -19.64 35.04
CA PRO A 28 -36.21 -20.92 34.93
C PRO A 28 -37.55 -21.00 35.67
N SER A 29 -37.95 -19.97 36.42
CA SER A 29 -39.13 -19.97 37.28
C SER A 29 -40.43 -19.49 36.60
N LEU A 30 -40.51 -19.49 35.27
CA LEU A 30 -41.70 -19.04 34.52
C LEU A 30 -42.21 -20.06 33.49
N ASN A 31 -41.69 -21.30 33.53
CA ASN A 31 -42.14 -22.40 32.67
C ASN A 31 -43.23 -23.29 33.32
N SER A 32 -43.94 -22.79 34.33
CA SER A 32 -45.05 -23.51 34.99
C SER A 32 -46.31 -22.65 34.95
N ILE A 33 -46.79 -22.37 33.75
CA ILE A 33 -48.22 -22.21 33.51
C ILE A 33 -48.50 -23.12 32.31
N GLU A 34 -49.14 -24.24 32.62
CA GLU A 34 -49.75 -25.14 31.64
C GLU A 34 -50.88 -24.35 30.97
N ASP A 35 -50.72 -24.03 29.68
CA ASP A 35 -51.85 -23.69 28.82
C ASP A 35 -52.10 -24.87 27.90
N ASP A 36 -53.17 -25.56 28.25
CA ASP A 36 -53.74 -26.69 27.54
C ASP A 36 -54.47 -26.18 26.28
N GLN A 37 -54.25 -26.88 25.16
CA GLN A 37 -55.17 -27.06 24.03
C GLN A 37 -55.37 -25.95 22.97
N LEU A 38 -54.76 -26.23 21.81
CA LEU A 38 -55.38 -26.42 20.48
C LEU A 38 -55.96 -25.20 19.70
N ILE A 39 -55.38 -24.93 18.50
CA ILE A 39 -56.00 -25.05 17.15
C ILE A 39 -55.18 -24.29 16.08
N GLY A 40 -55.09 -24.90 14.89
CA GLY A 40 -54.20 -24.61 13.76
C GLY A 40 -54.55 -23.43 12.82
N PRO A 41 -53.98 -23.41 11.60
CA PRO A 41 -53.86 -22.22 10.74
C PRO A 41 -55.13 -21.88 9.93
N PRO A 42 -55.23 -20.65 9.38
CA PRO A 42 -56.48 -20.08 8.91
C PRO A 42 -56.81 -20.45 7.46
N GLU A 43 -58.10 -20.63 7.19
CA GLU A 43 -58.68 -20.74 5.84
C GLU A 43 -59.88 -19.78 5.66
N PRO A 44 -60.32 -19.51 4.41
CA PRO A 44 -60.64 -18.16 3.95
C PRO A 44 -62.11 -17.76 4.09
N ILE A 45 -62.29 -16.43 4.09
CA ILE A 45 -63.57 -15.73 4.11
C ILE A 45 -64.40 -16.07 2.86
N VAL A 46 -65.60 -16.62 3.06
CA VAL A 46 -66.67 -16.70 2.06
C VAL A 46 -67.78 -15.74 2.46
N VAL A 47 -68.19 -14.92 1.49
CA VAL A 47 -69.29 -13.95 1.56
C VAL A 47 -70.60 -14.66 1.21
N VAL A 48 -71.64 -14.54 2.06
CA VAL A 48 -73.04 -14.63 1.62
C VAL A 48 -73.92 -13.73 2.51
N ALA A 49 -74.89 -13.07 1.87
CA ALA A 49 -75.77 -12.03 2.33
C ALA A 49 -77.07 -12.53 3.01
N ASP A 50 -77.80 -11.55 3.58
CA ASP A 50 -79.24 -11.46 3.85
C ASP A 50 -79.89 -12.46 4.83
N HIS A 51 -80.40 -11.95 5.96
CA HIS A 51 -81.84 -11.95 6.25
C HIS A 51 -82.23 -11.15 7.50
N ASP A 52 -83.47 -10.66 7.43
CA ASP A 52 -84.23 -9.70 8.24
C ASP A 52 -84.39 -9.91 9.76
N TYR A 53 -84.45 -8.75 10.44
CA TYR A 53 -85.46 -8.27 11.39
C TYR A 53 -86.28 -9.28 12.23
N VAL A 54 -85.99 -9.37 13.54
CA VAL A 54 -87.00 -9.59 14.61
C VAL A 54 -86.51 -8.96 15.93
N GLN A 55 -87.25 -8.00 16.48
CA GLN A 55 -87.20 -7.62 17.92
C GLN A 55 -87.96 -8.67 18.75
N PRO A 56 -87.55 -8.89 20.02
CA PRO A 56 -88.51 -8.52 21.06
C PRO A 56 -87.89 -7.83 22.29
N SER A 57 -88.67 -6.87 22.77
CA SER A 57 -88.66 -6.17 24.06
C SER A 57 -88.48 -7.06 25.30
N LEU A 58 -87.64 -6.61 26.23
CA LEU A 58 -87.78 -6.94 27.65
C LEU A 58 -87.58 -5.67 28.50
N GLU A 59 -88.69 -5.26 29.11
CA GLU A 59 -88.80 -4.21 30.11
C GLU A 59 -87.94 -4.52 31.35
N ARG A 60 -87.34 -3.48 31.94
CA ARG A 60 -86.59 -3.55 33.18
C ARG A 60 -87.40 -2.84 34.27
N PRO A 61 -87.88 -3.52 35.32
CA PRO A 61 -88.57 -2.84 36.41
C PRO A 61 -87.57 -2.11 37.31
N GLN A 62 -87.85 -0.84 37.57
CA GLN A 62 -87.23 -0.08 38.65
C GLN A 62 -87.90 -0.42 39.97
N ALA A 63 -87.10 -0.64 41.01
CA ALA A 63 -87.57 -0.60 42.39
C ALA A 63 -86.54 0.13 43.26
N SER A 64 -86.98 1.27 43.78
CA SER A 64 -86.39 2.04 44.87
C SER A 64 -86.60 1.37 46.21
N SER A 65 -85.64 1.49 47.14
CA SER A 65 -85.87 1.92 48.54
C SER A 65 -84.66 1.55 49.41
N THR A 66 -83.81 2.53 49.73
CA THR A 66 -83.08 2.57 51.00
C THR A 66 -83.05 4.02 51.48
N PRO A 67 -83.30 4.30 52.77
CA PRO A 67 -83.41 5.66 53.28
C PRO A 67 -82.02 6.27 53.41
N VAL A 68 -81.89 7.49 52.87
CA VAL A 68 -80.69 8.32 52.91
C VAL A 68 -80.41 8.72 54.36
N ARG A 69 -79.46 8.04 55.00
CA ARG A 69 -78.82 8.53 56.22
C ARG A 69 -78.08 9.83 55.87
N ALA A 70 -78.47 10.93 56.51
CA ALA A 70 -77.87 12.24 56.34
C ALA A 70 -76.39 12.22 56.76
N VAL A 71 -75.48 12.01 55.79
CA VAL A 71 -74.05 12.30 55.95
C VAL A 71 -73.82 13.76 55.58
N GLN A 72 -74.24 14.65 56.45
CA GLN A 72 -73.82 16.05 56.40
C GLN A 72 -72.75 16.26 57.47
N LYS A 73 -71.48 16.28 57.04
CA LYS A 73 -70.33 17.05 57.58
C LYS A 73 -68.96 16.47 57.17
N SER A 74 -68.65 16.45 55.87
CA SER A 74 -67.24 16.45 55.38
C SER A 74 -67.05 16.84 53.90
N THR A 75 -68.11 17.30 53.22
CA THR A 75 -68.12 17.57 51.77
C THR A 75 -67.11 18.66 51.35
N SER A 76 -66.84 19.63 52.21
CA SER A 76 -65.85 20.69 51.99
C SER A 76 -64.41 20.17 51.94
N LYS A 77 -64.00 19.38 52.95
CA LYS A 77 -62.65 18.79 53.02
C LYS A 77 -62.42 17.80 51.87
N HIS A 78 -63.41 16.96 51.55
CA HIS A 78 -63.34 16.03 50.42
C HIS A 78 -63.22 16.75 49.07
N ARG A 79 -63.96 17.85 48.87
CA ARG A 79 -63.87 18.67 47.66
C ARG A 79 -62.51 19.38 47.52
N ALA A 80 -61.92 19.83 48.63
CA ALA A 80 -60.57 20.42 48.64
C ALA A 80 -59.51 19.39 48.23
N VAL A 81 -59.56 18.18 48.80
CA VAL A 81 -58.66 17.07 48.46
C VAL A 81 -58.81 16.63 46.99
N LEU A 82 -60.04 16.60 46.45
CA LEU A 82 -60.25 16.29 45.03
C LEU A 82 -59.64 17.35 44.10
N LYS A 83 -59.76 18.64 44.43
CA LYS A 83 -59.12 19.73 43.67
C LYS A 83 -57.59 19.64 43.73
N GLU A 84 -57.04 19.31 44.89
CA GLU A 84 -55.60 19.11 45.06
C GLU A 84 -55.09 17.90 44.25
N ARG A 85 -55.85 16.80 44.24
CA ARG A 85 -55.58 15.62 43.41
C ARG A 85 -55.57 15.96 41.91
N GLU A 86 -56.48 16.81 41.45
CA GLU A 86 -56.51 17.27 40.05
C GLU A 86 -55.33 18.19 39.72
N LYS A 87 -54.96 19.10 40.62
CA LYS A 87 -53.75 19.93 40.46
C LYS A 87 -52.49 19.06 40.34
N LEU A 88 -52.31 18.12 41.25
CA LEU A 88 -51.19 17.19 41.23
C LEU A 88 -51.18 16.32 39.97
N ARG A 89 -52.35 15.88 39.47
CA ARG A 89 -52.45 15.18 38.18
C ARG A 89 -51.97 16.05 37.03
N PHE A 90 -52.35 17.33 37.02
CA PHE A 90 -51.94 18.26 35.98
C PHE A 90 -50.43 18.52 36.00
N GLU A 91 -49.85 18.70 37.19
CA GLU A 91 -48.40 18.82 37.38
C GLU A 91 -47.65 17.56 36.95
N LEU A 92 -48.15 16.37 37.30
CA LEU A 92 -47.57 15.10 36.84
C LEU A 92 -47.57 14.96 35.31
N ILE A 93 -48.64 15.42 34.65
CA ILE A 93 -48.70 15.43 33.18
C ILE A 93 -47.65 16.39 32.60
N LYS A 94 -47.48 17.57 33.21
CA LYS A 94 -46.47 18.55 32.81
C LYS A 94 -45.04 17.99 32.95
N ILE A 95 -44.72 17.45 34.13
CA ILE A 95 -43.42 16.83 34.42
C ILE A 95 -43.15 15.66 33.46
N LYS A 96 -44.15 14.80 33.19
CA LYS A 96 -44.01 13.71 32.21
C LYS A 96 -43.68 14.22 30.80
N LYS A 97 -44.27 15.34 30.36
CA LYS A 97 -43.96 15.96 29.06
C LYS A 97 -42.53 16.50 29.04
N GLU A 98 -42.11 17.19 30.10
CA GLU A 98 -40.75 17.72 30.23
C GLU A 98 -39.72 16.58 30.21
N LEU A 99 -39.94 15.53 30.99
CA LEU A 99 -39.06 14.34 31.06
C LEU A 99 -38.99 13.60 29.73
N LYS A 100 -40.09 13.56 28.97
CA LYS A 100 -40.09 13.03 27.60
C LYS A 100 -39.23 13.90 26.67
N SER A 101 -39.33 15.23 26.78
CA SER A 101 -38.54 16.15 25.96
C SER A 101 -37.04 16.05 26.26
N GLU A 102 -36.67 15.97 27.54
CA GLU A 102 -35.27 15.80 27.99
C GLU A 102 -34.70 14.45 27.55
N ARG A 103 -35.48 13.36 27.69
CA ARG A 103 -35.09 12.04 27.16
C ARG A 103 -34.81 12.08 25.65
N MET A 104 -35.59 12.83 24.89
CA MET A 104 -35.38 12.99 23.45
C MET A 104 -34.12 13.81 23.13
N LYS A 105 -33.85 14.88 23.90
CA LYS A 105 -32.59 15.65 23.80
C LYS A 105 -31.37 14.79 24.12
N ALA A 106 -31.42 14.03 25.21
CA ALA A 106 -30.37 13.10 25.62
C ALA A 106 -30.07 12.05 24.53
N LYS A 107 -31.12 11.43 23.94
CA LYS A 107 -30.95 10.50 22.81
C LYS A 107 -30.30 11.16 21.58
N LYS A 108 -30.64 12.42 21.28
CA LYS A 108 -29.99 13.17 20.17
C LYS A 108 -28.51 13.43 20.46
N LEU A 109 -28.17 13.83 21.68
CA LEU A 109 -26.78 14.02 22.13
C LEU A 109 -25.99 12.71 22.06
N GLN A 110 -26.54 11.61 22.55
CA GLN A 110 -25.91 10.29 22.48
C GLN A 110 -25.56 9.91 21.03
N ARG A 111 -26.51 10.07 20.11
CA ARG A 111 -26.29 9.83 18.67
C ARG A 111 -25.18 10.70 18.08
N LYS A 112 -25.02 11.96 18.54
CA LYS A 112 -23.91 12.83 18.12
C LYS A 112 -22.57 12.31 18.65
N VAL A 113 -22.52 11.95 19.92
CA VAL A 113 -21.31 11.39 20.56
C VAL A 113 -20.88 10.09 19.86
N ASP A 114 -21.83 9.19 19.57
CA ASP A 114 -21.53 7.93 18.88
C ASP A 114 -20.99 8.16 17.47
N LYS A 115 -21.57 9.12 16.71
CA LYS A 115 -21.03 9.54 15.41
C LYS A 115 -19.61 10.08 15.51
N LEU A 116 -19.33 10.92 16.52
CA LEU A 116 -17.98 11.46 16.75
C LEU A 116 -16.98 10.37 17.12
N LYS A 117 -17.36 9.40 17.95
CA LYS A 117 -16.52 8.24 18.30
C LYS A 117 -16.18 7.38 17.08
N VAL A 118 -17.17 7.10 16.22
CA VAL A 118 -16.95 6.33 14.98
C VAL A 118 -16.02 7.09 14.04
N ASN A 119 -16.21 8.39 13.86
CA ASN A 119 -15.33 9.20 13.00
C ASN A 119 -13.91 9.27 13.54
N LYS A 120 -13.74 9.47 14.86
CA LYS A 120 -12.41 9.47 15.50
C LYS A 120 -11.73 8.11 15.37
N GLY A 121 -12.47 7.01 15.52
CA GLY A 121 -11.96 5.65 15.28
C GLY A 121 -11.50 5.42 13.84
N LYS A 122 -12.27 5.91 12.85
CA LYS A 122 -11.89 5.87 11.43
C LYS A 122 -10.63 6.69 11.15
N GLU A 123 -10.51 7.90 11.70
CA GLU A 123 -9.30 8.72 11.54
C GLU A 123 -8.05 8.03 12.09
N VAL A 124 -8.13 7.45 13.28
CA VAL A 124 -7.01 6.71 13.90
C VAL A 124 -6.62 5.51 13.04
N SER A 125 -7.60 4.72 12.56
CA SER A 125 -7.34 3.60 11.66
C SER A 125 -6.68 4.04 10.34
N VAL A 126 -7.13 5.14 9.75
CA VAL A 126 -6.55 5.68 8.52
C VAL A 126 -5.12 6.18 8.76
N ARG A 127 -4.83 6.82 9.91
CA ARG A 127 -3.47 7.24 10.27
C ARG A 127 -2.53 6.05 10.45
N ASN A 128 -2.96 5.00 11.14
CA ASN A 128 -2.15 3.80 11.33
C ASN A 128 -1.83 3.12 9.99
N THR A 129 -2.83 2.90 9.13
CA THR A 129 -2.60 2.30 7.81
C THR A 129 -1.69 3.15 6.91
N LYS A 130 -1.73 4.49 7.02
CA LYS A 130 -0.78 5.38 6.32
C LYS A 130 0.65 5.19 6.81
N ARG A 131 0.83 5.06 8.14
CA ARG A 131 2.15 4.82 8.75
C ARG A 131 2.75 3.49 8.31
N ASP A 132 1.94 2.43 8.33
CA ASP A 132 2.39 1.08 7.91
C ASP A 132 2.76 1.04 6.43
N LYS A 133 1.95 1.69 5.57
CA LYS A 133 2.26 1.83 4.14
C LYS A 133 3.57 2.59 3.91
N LYS A 134 3.83 3.65 4.69
CA LYS A 134 5.09 4.40 4.61
C LYS A 134 6.29 3.52 4.98
N LYS A 135 6.18 2.75 6.06
CA LYS A 135 7.23 1.82 6.50
C LYS A 135 7.57 0.79 5.42
N ILE A 136 6.54 0.14 4.84
CA ILE A 136 6.73 -0.83 3.76
C ILE A 136 7.38 -0.18 2.52
N ALA A 137 7.02 1.07 2.22
CA ALA A 137 7.62 1.79 1.10
C ALA A 137 9.11 2.12 1.35
N GLU A 138 9.49 2.46 2.58
CA GLU A 138 10.88 2.67 2.98
C GLU A 138 11.68 1.36 2.91
N GLU A 139 11.16 0.26 3.43
CA GLU A 139 11.80 -1.06 3.34
C GLU A 139 12.01 -1.50 1.87
N LYS A 140 11.02 -1.27 1.00
CA LYS A 140 11.18 -1.54 -0.44
C LYS A 140 12.27 -0.68 -1.07
N LYS A 141 12.34 0.60 -0.68
CA LYS A 141 13.38 1.52 -1.18
C LYS A 141 14.76 1.03 -0.76
N GLU A 142 14.94 0.68 0.51
CA GLU A 142 16.23 0.17 1.03
C GLU A 142 16.66 -1.10 0.33
N ARG A 143 15.74 -2.04 0.08
CA ARG A 143 16.05 -3.26 -0.67
C ARG A 143 16.46 -2.99 -2.11
N VAL A 144 15.78 -2.08 -2.81
CA VAL A 144 16.16 -1.68 -4.17
C VAL A 144 17.54 -1.02 -4.18
N VAL A 145 17.80 -0.11 -3.24
CA VAL A 145 19.11 0.54 -3.10
C VAL A 145 20.19 -0.49 -2.82
N GLY A 146 19.96 -1.39 -1.85
CA GLY A 146 20.90 -2.46 -1.50
C GLY A 146 21.17 -3.42 -2.65
N PHE A 147 20.16 -3.76 -3.45
CA PHE A 147 20.33 -4.57 -4.66
C PHE A 147 21.18 -3.86 -5.71
N LEU A 148 20.88 -2.60 -6.02
CA LEU A 148 21.61 -1.83 -7.02
C LEU A 148 23.07 -1.55 -6.60
N CYS A 149 23.34 -1.41 -5.31
CA CYS A 149 24.68 -1.17 -4.78
C CYS A 149 25.56 -2.41 -4.68
N ARG A 150 25.07 -3.61 -5.03
CA ARG A 150 25.92 -4.81 -5.14
C ARG A 150 26.90 -4.65 -6.29
N ASP A 151 28.11 -5.14 -6.10
CA ASP A 151 29.18 -5.03 -7.10
C ASP A 151 28.85 -5.77 -8.41
N GLU A 152 27.99 -6.79 -8.35
CA GLU A 152 27.42 -7.50 -9.51
C GLU A 152 26.51 -6.61 -10.37
N ASN A 153 25.85 -5.60 -9.79
CA ASN A 153 24.87 -4.77 -10.47
C ASN A 153 25.41 -3.38 -10.80
N SER A 154 26.31 -2.86 -9.96
CA SER A 154 27.00 -1.60 -10.19
C SER A 154 28.42 -1.63 -9.66
N ARG A 155 29.35 -1.03 -10.40
CA ARG A 155 30.72 -0.80 -9.93
C ARG A 155 30.90 0.61 -9.41
N MET A 156 31.71 0.76 -8.38
CA MET A 156 32.10 2.07 -7.86
C MET A 156 33.29 2.61 -8.65
N LEU A 157 33.23 3.89 -9.05
CA LEU A 157 34.37 4.54 -9.69
C LEU A 157 35.40 4.94 -8.62
N SER A 158 36.69 4.82 -8.92
CA SER A 158 37.79 5.10 -7.98
C SER A 158 38.27 6.56 -8.01
N GLY A 159 37.81 7.37 -8.98
CA GLY A 159 38.28 8.74 -9.12
C GLY A 159 37.80 9.66 -8.00
N LYS A 160 38.70 10.48 -7.46
CA LYS A 160 38.36 11.51 -6.44
C LYS A 160 37.31 12.51 -6.92
N LYS A 161 37.25 12.76 -8.23
CA LYS A 161 36.28 13.65 -8.87
C LYS A 161 34.98 12.94 -9.27
N ASP A 162 34.94 11.61 -9.20
CA ASP A 162 33.77 10.79 -9.57
C ASP A 162 32.76 10.75 -8.44
N THR A 163 32.26 11.91 -8.06
CA THR A 163 31.28 12.07 -6.98
C THR A 163 30.04 12.76 -7.51
N VAL A 164 28.87 12.33 -7.03
CA VAL A 164 27.58 12.95 -7.37
C VAL A 164 27.05 13.64 -6.12
N THR A 165 26.65 14.91 -6.27
CA THR A 165 26.06 15.70 -5.19
C THR A 165 24.61 16.00 -5.51
N LYS A 166 23.70 15.66 -4.59
CA LYS A 166 22.28 16.02 -4.68
C LYS A 166 21.76 16.34 -3.29
N ASN A 167 20.96 17.41 -3.16
CA ASN A 167 20.40 17.85 -1.87
C ASN A 167 21.45 18.02 -0.77
N LYS A 168 22.61 18.61 -1.08
CA LYS A 168 23.76 18.78 -0.17
C LYS A 168 24.39 17.48 0.36
N MET A 169 24.01 16.32 -0.18
CA MET A 169 24.66 15.03 0.11
C MET A 169 25.56 14.64 -1.05
N LYS A 170 26.83 14.37 -0.74
CA LYS A 170 27.87 13.96 -1.69
C LYS A 170 28.18 12.48 -1.50
N HIS A 171 28.10 11.69 -2.58
CA HIS A 171 28.44 10.27 -2.58
C HIS A 171 29.38 9.94 -3.74
N GLN A 172 30.19 8.89 -3.57
CA GLN A 172 30.97 8.32 -4.66
C GLN A 172 30.03 7.78 -5.74
N ARG A 173 30.32 8.08 -7.01
CA ARG A 173 29.52 7.65 -8.14
C ARG A 173 29.68 6.14 -8.34
N ARG A 174 28.55 5.48 -8.54
CA ARG A 174 28.47 4.09 -9.00
C ARG A 174 27.88 4.06 -10.40
N VAL A 175 28.40 3.16 -11.22
CA VAL A 175 27.99 2.97 -12.61
C VAL A 175 27.36 1.59 -12.74
N LEU A 176 26.16 1.55 -13.32
CA LEU A 176 25.43 0.31 -13.59
C LEU A 176 26.15 -0.53 -14.64
N LEU A 177 26.19 -1.85 -14.42
CA LEU A 177 26.78 -2.81 -15.35
C LEU A 177 25.77 -3.28 -16.41
N HIS A 178 24.48 -3.31 -16.03
CA HIS A 178 23.39 -3.75 -16.89
C HIS A 178 22.32 -2.67 -17.06
N SER A 179 21.42 -2.87 -18.03
CA SER A 179 20.30 -1.95 -18.21
C SER A 179 19.35 -1.99 -16.99
N LEU A 180 18.73 -0.87 -16.69
CA LEU A 180 17.76 -0.79 -15.59
C LEU A 180 16.55 -1.72 -15.80
N LYS A 181 16.22 -2.06 -17.05
CA LYS A 181 15.14 -3.00 -17.38
C LYS A 181 15.52 -4.42 -16.97
N ASP A 182 16.74 -4.85 -17.29
CA ASP A 182 17.22 -6.19 -16.96
C ASP A 182 17.40 -6.35 -15.45
N LEU A 183 17.96 -5.33 -14.80
CA LEU A 183 18.11 -5.28 -13.34
C LEU A 183 16.76 -5.32 -12.62
N HIS A 184 15.72 -4.67 -13.18
CA HIS A 184 14.37 -4.74 -12.62
C HIS A 184 13.77 -6.14 -12.73
N SER A 185 13.95 -6.80 -13.88
CA SER A 185 13.54 -8.19 -14.07
C SER A 185 14.24 -9.10 -13.05
N ASN A 186 15.56 -8.99 -12.94
CA ASN A 186 16.37 -9.78 -12.00
C ASN A 186 16.00 -9.50 -10.53
N TYR A 187 15.78 -8.23 -10.17
CA TYR A 187 15.31 -7.86 -8.83
C TYR A 187 13.98 -8.54 -8.50
N ASN A 188 13.00 -8.52 -9.41
CA ASN A 188 11.69 -9.12 -9.14
C ASN A 188 11.72 -10.65 -9.10
N THR A 189 12.68 -11.28 -9.77
CA THR A 189 12.91 -12.73 -9.69
C THR A 189 13.52 -13.14 -8.35
N THR A 190 14.46 -12.34 -7.83
CA THR A 190 15.18 -12.63 -6.58
C THR A 190 14.44 -12.14 -5.33
N ALA A 191 13.60 -11.10 -5.46
CA ALA A 191 12.89 -10.51 -4.33
C ALA A 191 11.66 -11.33 -3.90
N LEU A 192 11.36 -11.28 -2.61
CA LEU A 192 10.11 -11.82 -2.07
C LEU A 192 8.89 -11.11 -2.69
N LYS A 193 7.80 -11.84 -2.94
CA LYS A 193 6.59 -11.32 -3.61
C LYS A 193 6.05 -10.00 -3.03
N HIS A 194 6.14 -9.80 -1.72
CA HIS A 194 5.65 -8.57 -1.08
C HIS A 194 6.60 -7.36 -1.25
N HIS A 195 7.87 -7.60 -1.56
CA HIS A 195 8.88 -6.58 -1.88
C HIS A 195 9.09 -6.35 -3.38
N ALA A 196 8.40 -7.10 -4.23
CA ALA A 196 8.36 -6.82 -5.66
C ALA A 196 7.86 -5.38 -5.91
N VAL A 197 8.41 -4.76 -6.95
CA VAL A 197 8.11 -3.38 -7.34
C VAL A 197 7.84 -3.31 -8.84
N SER A 198 7.01 -2.35 -9.24
CA SER A 198 6.86 -2.01 -10.66
C SER A 198 8.12 -1.33 -11.18
N TYR A 199 8.35 -1.38 -12.49
CA TYR A 199 9.50 -0.72 -13.12
C TYR A 199 9.58 0.77 -12.77
N ARG A 200 8.44 1.48 -12.82
CA ARG A 200 8.37 2.91 -12.48
C ARG A 200 8.75 3.18 -11.01
N GLN A 201 8.35 2.31 -10.10
CA GLN A 201 8.69 2.42 -8.68
C GLN A 201 10.16 2.08 -8.44
N PHE A 202 10.70 1.09 -9.14
CA PHE A 202 12.12 0.74 -9.15
C PHE A 202 12.99 1.95 -9.54
N LEU A 203 12.65 2.61 -10.66
CA LEU A 203 13.35 3.82 -11.10
C LEU A 203 13.29 4.95 -10.07
N ARG A 204 12.15 5.11 -9.38
CA ARG A 204 11.99 6.13 -8.33
C ARG A 204 12.84 5.84 -7.09
N TYR A 205 13.08 4.56 -6.80
CA TYR A 205 13.93 4.13 -5.68
C TYR A 205 15.40 4.04 -6.05
N CYS A 206 15.75 4.17 -7.34
CA CYS A 206 17.12 4.23 -7.78
C CYS A 206 17.85 5.40 -7.08
N PRO A 207 18.94 5.14 -6.34
CA PRO A 207 19.68 6.19 -5.65
C PRO A 207 20.39 7.08 -6.66
N PHE A 208 20.48 8.38 -6.37
CA PHE A 208 20.99 9.38 -7.32
C PHE A 208 22.48 9.22 -7.67
N TYR A 209 23.25 8.53 -6.82
CA TYR A 209 24.66 8.26 -7.03
C TYR A 209 24.92 6.99 -7.85
N VAL A 210 23.88 6.21 -8.16
CA VAL A 210 23.94 5.09 -9.12
C VAL A 210 23.45 5.61 -10.47
N THR A 211 24.34 5.58 -11.46
CA THR A 211 24.11 6.19 -12.77
C THR A 211 24.32 5.17 -13.89
N GLN A 212 23.72 5.40 -15.05
CA GLN A 212 24.03 4.62 -16.25
C GLN A 212 25.48 4.88 -16.69
N ALA A 213 26.08 3.87 -17.31
CA ALA A 213 27.40 4.00 -17.91
C ALA A 213 27.38 5.02 -19.04
N LYS A 214 28.35 5.93 -19.02
CA LYS A 214 28.67 6.87 -20.10
C LYS A 214 29.85 6.34 -20.90
N GLU A 215 30.06 6.89 -22.09
CA GLU A 215 31.24 6.58 -22.92
C GLU A 215 32.55 6.85 -22.17
N SER A 216 32.62 7.94 -21.40
CA SER A 216 33.76 8.28 -20.54
C SER A 216 34.04 7.26 -19.43
N ASP A 217 33.05 6.43 -19.09
CA ASP A 217 33.22 5.42 -18.04
C ASP A 217 33.86 4.13 -18.60
N ARG A 218 34.00 3.98 -19.92
CA ARG A 218 34.63 2.78 -20.51
C ARG A 218 36.07 2.67 -20.02
N ASN A 219 36.45 1.48 -19.56
CA ASN A 219 37.85 1.14 -19.24
C ASN A 219 38.64 0.85 -20.53
N THR A 220 38.51 1.69 -21.55
CA THR A 220 39.22 1.58 -22.83
C THR A 220 39.89 2.92 -23.09
N CYS A 221 41.22 2.94 -23.24
CA CYS A 221 41.91 4.17 -23.67
C CYS A 221 41.63 4.37 -25.16
N SER A 222 40.85 5.40 -25.50
CA SER A 222 40.81 5.99 -26.85
C SER A 222 41.64 7.26 -26.87
N CYS A 223 42.80 7.18 -26.21
CA CYS A 223 43.75 8.27 -26.21
C CYS A 223 44.54 8.23 -27.54
N PHE A 224 44.94 9.41 -27.99
CA PHE A 224 45.72 9.62 -29.21
C PHE A 224 46.84 8.58 -29.41
N ASP A 225 47.58 8.25 -28.34
CA ASP A 225 48.69 7.30 -28.40
C ASP A 225 48.22 5.86 -28.67
N HIS A 226 47.12 5.42 -28.04
CA HIS A 226 46.58 4.07 -28.25
C HIS A 226 45.92 3.95 -29.63
N ASP A 227 45.24 5.00 -30.12
CA ASP A 227 44.63 4.99 -31.45
C ASP A 227 45.71 4.99 -32.55
N ASN A 228 46.76 5.80 -32.43
CA ASN A 228 47.88 5.79 -33.37
C ASN A 228 48.63 4.45 -33.34
N PHE A 229 48.88 3.88 -32.15
CA PHE A 229 49.50 2.57 -32.04
C PHE A 229 48.65 1.48 -32.69
N LYS A 230 47.31 1.55 -32.54
CA LYS A 230 46.39 0.64 -33.22
C LYS A 230 46.52 0.74 -34.74
N MET A 231 46.57 1.94 -35.31
CA MET A 231 46.73 2.15 -36.76
C MET A 231 48.02 1.52 -37.29
N ILE A 232 49.10 1.56 -36.51
CA ILE A 232 50.38 0.88 -36.84
C ILE A 232 50.19 -0.64 -36.81
N VAL A 233 49.61 -1.18 -35.73
CA VAL A 233 49.41 -2.63 -35.57
C VAL A 233 48.49 -3.18 -36.67
N ASP A 234 47.42 -2.48 -37.02
CA ASP A 234 46.49 -2.88 -38.09
C ASP A 234 47.18 -2.95 -39.49
N ARG A 235 48.31 -2.25 -39.67
CA ARG A 235 49.09 -2.25 -40.92
C ARG A 235 50.25 -3.22 -40.90
N LEU A 236 50.89 -3.40 -39.74
CA LEU A 236 52.01 -4.30 -39.58
C LEU A 236 51.53 -5.74 -39.38
N CYS A 237 50.61 -6.00 -38.47
CA CYS A 237 50.21 -7.36 -38.13
C CYS A 237 48.91 -7.77 -38.83
N GLN A 238 48.87 -9.01 -39.34
CA GLN A 238 47.63 -9.65 -39.79
C GLN A 238 46.73 -10.09 -38.61
N THR A 239 47.16 -9.87 -37.37
CA THR A 239 46.39 -10.20 -36.17
C THR A 239 45.21 -9.24 -36.01
N ASN A 240 44.06 -9.75 -35.57
CA ASN A 240 42.82 -8.98 -35.54
C ASN A 240 42.75 -8.01 -34.35
N SER A 241 43.67 -8.10 -33.37
CA SER A 241 43.69 -7.22 -32.22
C SER A 241 45.06 -7.04 -31.55
N ILE A 242 45.26 -5.88 -30.94
CA ILE A 242 46.44 -5.58 -30.10
C ILE A 242 46.58 -6.56 -28.93
N SER A 243 45.46 -7.09 -28.41
CA SER A 243 45.50 -8.01 -27.26
C SER A 243 46.15 -9.34 -27.65
N GLU A 244 45.85 -9.85 -28.85
CA GLU A 244 46.51 -11.06 -29.39
C GLU A 244 48.02 -10.85 -29.57
N LEU A 245 48.43 -9.68 -30.06
CA LEU A 245 49.85 -9.34 -30.18
C LEU A 245 50.55 -9.24 -28.81
N LEU A 246 49.86 -8.74 -27.78
CA LEU A 246 50.44 -8.70 -26.44
C LEU A 246 50.65 -10.12 -25.89
N ASP A 247 49.68 -11.02 -26.08
CA ASP A 247 49.78 -12.40 -25.59
C ASP A 247 50.89 -13.21 -26.29
N THR A 248 51.34 -12.83 -27.49
CA THR A 248 52.52 -13.44 -28.13
C THR A 248 53.84 -12.90 -27.59
N ILE A 249 53.85 -11.64 -27.11
CA ILE A 249 55.06 -10.96 -26.65
C ILE A 249 55.33 -11.21 -25.16
N VAL A 250 54.29 -11.19 -24.34
CA VAL A 250 54.39 -11.25 -22.88
C VAL A 250 53.83 -12.56 -22.33
N CYS A 251 54.42 -13.06 -21.24
CA CYS A 251 53.93 -14.27 -20.58
C CYS A 251 52.58 -14.06 -19.87
N ASP A 252 52.33 -12.84 -19.38
CA ASP A 252 51.12 -12.48 -18.64
C ASP A 252 50.81 -10.99 -18.83
N SER A 253 49.73 -10.70 -19.56
CA SER A 253 49.26 -9.34 -19.85
C SER A 253 48.65 -8.63 -18.62
N THR A 254 48.33 -9.36 -17.55
CA THR A 254 47.82 -8.79 -16.30
C THR A 254 48.92 -8.40 -15.32
N ASN A 255 50.12 -8.94 -15.48
CA ASN A 255 51.25 -8.67 -14.59
C ASN A 255 52.07 -7.46 -15.05
N GLN A 256 52.05 -6.41 -14.24
CA GLN A 256 52.79 -5.17 -14.51
C GLN A 256 54.27 -5.43 -14.80
N LYS A 257 54.96 -6.27 -14.01
CA LYS A 257 56.40 -6.53 -14.20
C LYS A 257 56.68 -7.21 -15.55
N CYS A 258 55.76 -8.06 -16.00
CA CYS A 258 55.83 -8.73 -17.29
C CYS A 258 55.65 -7.74 -18.45
N MET A 259 54.67 -6.85 -18.34
CA MET A 259 54.43 -5.77 -19.32
C MET A 259 55.59 -4.78 -19.43
N TYR A 260 56.32 -4.53 -18.33
CA TYR A 260 57.58 -3.76 -18.36
C TYR A 260 58.81 -4.60 -18.76
N ARG A 261 58.63 -5.86 -19.17
CA ARG A 261 59.71 -6.80 -19.56
C ARG A 261 60.79 -6.99 -18.48
N LEU A 262 60.42 -6.85 -17.22
CA LEU A 262 61.28 -7.18 -16.07
C LEU A 262 61.23 -8.69 -15.75
N CYS A 263 60.58 -9.47 -16.61
CA CYS A 263 60.45 -10.92 -16.53
C CYS A 263 61.56 -11.60 -17.35
N LYS A 264 62.07 -12.74 -16.86
CA LYS A 264 63.14 -13.49 -17.56
C LYS A 264 62.64 -14.34 -18.72
N CYS A 265 61.33 -14.48 -18.87
CA CYS A 265 60.67 -15.42 -19.78
C CYS A 265 60.00 -14.72 -20.98
N CYS A 266 60.07 -13.39 -21.04
CA CYS A 266 59.47 -12.56 -22.07
C CYS A 266 60.39 -12.58 -23.31
N TYR A 267 59.82 -12.76 -24.52
CA TYR A 267 60.60 -12.82 -25.75
C TYR A 267 60.99 -11.40 -26.22
N ASN A 268 62.27 -11.21 -26.56
CA ASN A 268 62.76 -9.93 -27.07
C ASN A 268 62.42 -9.72 -28.54
N GLU A 269 62.27 -10.82 -29.28
CA GLU A 269 62.02 -10.83 -30.72
C GLU A 269 60.80 -11.71 -30.96
N VAL A 270 59.79 -11.14 -31.62
CA VAL A 270 58.65 -11.90 -32.13
C VAL A 270 58.97 -12.24 -33.56
N GLU A 271 58.92 -13.53 -33.90
CA GLU A 271 58.97 -13.95 -35.30
C GLU A 271 57.73 -13.39 -36.00
N PHE A 272 57.96 -12.38 -36.81
CA PHE A 272 56.93 -11.73 -37.59
C PHE A 272 56.99 -12.30 -39.00
N GLU A 273 55.98 -13.09 -39.37
CA GLU A 273 55.76 -13.49 -40.75
C GLU A 273 55.25 -12.26 -41.52
N GLY A 274 56.20 -11.45 -41.97
CA GLY A 274 55.90 -10.26 -42.74
C GLY A 274 55.19 -10.57 -44.05
N PRO A 275 54.55 -9.55 -44.68
CA PRO A 275 54.04 -9.71 -46.03
C PRO A 275 55.16 -10.24 -46.93
N LEU A 276 54.87 -11.28 -47.72
CA LEU A 276 55.81 -12.02 -48.58
C LEU A 276 56.52 -11.16 -49.65
N HIS A 277 56.27 -9.85 -49.70
CA HIS A 277 56.74 -8.94 -50.73
C HIS A 277 57.29 -7.65 -50.10
N ASP A 278 58.34 -7.08 -50.71
CA ASP A 278 58.95 -5.77 -50.38
C ASP A 278 58.00 -4.58 -50.68
N SER A 279 56.74 -4.67 -50.25
CA SER A 279 55.76 -3.61 -50.41
C SER A 279 55.96 -2.54 -49.34
N ILE A 280 56.11 -1.29 -49.78
CA ILE A 280 56.16 -0.13 -48.90
C ILE A 280 54.81 -0.02 -48.18
N ILE A 281 54.82 -0.14 -46.85
CA ILE A 281 53.62 0.00 -46.02
C ILE A 281 53.41 1.48 -45.70
N THR A 282 52.25 2.02 -46.06
CA THR A 282 51.82 3.37 -45.69
C THR A 282 50.74 3.30 -44.61
N TRP A 283 50.79 4.22 -43.65
CA TRP A 283 49.81 4.31 -42.56
C TRP A 283 49.52 5.77 -42.24
N GLU A 284 48.35 5.99 -41.64
CA GLU A 284 47.87 7.31 -41.24
C GLU A 284 47.92 7.41 -39.72
N GLN A 285 48.25 8.60 -39.22
CA GLN A 285 48.29 8.89 -37.79
C GLN A 285 47.46 10.12 -37.48
N TRP A 286 46.80 10.13 -36.32
CA TRP A 286 46.28 11.37 -35.78
C TRP A 286 47.44 12.32 -35.48
N GLU A 287 47.24 13.61 -35.75
CA GLU A 287 48.16 14.68 -35.36
C GLU A 287 47.41 15.76 -34.57
N ARG A 288 48.04 16.32 -33.53
CA ARG A 288 47.45 17.42 -32.77
C ARG A 288 47.80 18.75 -33.43
N ILE A 289 46.83 19.34 -34.09
CA ILE A 289 46.98 20.66 -34.70
C ILE A 289 46.58 21.73 -33.66
N VAL A 290 47.52 22.62 -33.34
CA VAL A 290 47.25 23.79 -32.49
C VAL A 290 46.65 24.89 -33.35
N VAL A 291 45.31 24.97 -33.36
CA VAL A 291 44.58 25.96 -34.16
C VAL A 291 44.54 27.30 -33.43
N THR A 292 45.01 28.37 -34.09
CA THR A 292 44.91 29.74 -33.57
C THR A 292 43.47 30.27 -33.71
N LEU A 293 43.07 31.26 -32.89
CA LEU A 293 41.67 31.72 -32.83
C LEU A 293 41.12 32.27 -34.15
N GLU A 294 41.99 32.68 -35.08
CA GLU A 294 41.63 33.26 -36.37
C GLU A 294 41.16 32.18 -37.37
N GLU A 295 41.75 30.98 -37.32
CA GLU A 295 41.43 29.84 -38.19
C GLU A 295 40.13 29.11 -37.80
N LYS A 296 39.67 29.28 -36.55
CA LYS A 296 38.38 28.69 -36.11
C LYS A 296 37.15 29.37 -36.71
N LYS A 297 37.29 30.58 -37.27
CA LYS A 297 36.19 31.29 -37.92
C LYS A 297 35.98 30.86 -39.38
N SER A 298 37.03 30.42 -40.07
CA SER A 298 36.96 29.99 -41.47
C SER A 298 36.52 28.53 -41.66
N ALA A 299 36.63 27.69 -40.63
CA ALA A 299 36.22 26.27 -40.70
C ALA A 299 34.73 26.04 -40.34
N LYS A 300 33.91 27.10 -40.27
CA LYS A 300 32.51 27.05 -39.83
C LYS A 300 31.49 27.50 -40.88
N ASP A 301 31.95 27.83 -42.08
CA ASP A 301 31.13 27.98 -43.29
C ASP A 301 31.23 26.69 -44.13
#